data_AF-A0A7C5R727-F1
#
_entry.id   AF-A0A7C5R727-F1
#
_cell.length_a   1.000
_cell.length_b   1.000
_cell.length_c   1.000
_cell.angle_alpha   90.00
_cell.angle_beta   90.00
_cell.angle_gamma   90.00
#
_symmetry.space_group_name_H-M   'P 1'
#
loop_
_entity.id
_entity.type
_entity.pdbx_description
1 polymer ?
#
loop_
_entity_poly.entity_id
_entity_poly.type
_entity_poly.pdbx_seq_one_letter_code
_entity_poly.pdbx_strand_id
1 'polypeptide(L)'
;MKTAFASVPGPGSHFRLSLRKIINFIVSKFTKMITIAVIDDEPKARETIVNILALSPLEVDVVGEAGDLKSAFELISGKSPDLVLLDIDLPDGTGFDLLKMFEKISFKVIFITAHHE
;
A
#
# COMPACT_ATOMS: atom_id res chain seq x y z
N MET A 1 11.94 -9.77 8.47
CA MET A 1 11.02 -8.94 7.65
C MET A 1 11.81 -7.74 7.15
N LYS A 2 11.92 -7.51 5.83
CA LYS A 2 12.51 -6.25 5.30
C LYS A 2 11.36 -5.25 5.17
N THR A 3 11.09 -4.52 6.24
CA THR A 3 10.08 -3.46 6.28
C THR A 3 10.66 -2.19 5.68
N ALA A 4 9.94 -1.54 4.76
CA ALA A 4 10.30 -0.24 4.23
C ALA A 4 9.21 0.75 4.62
N PHE A 5 9.59 1.90 5.16
CA PHE A 5 8.67 2.98 5.53
C PHE A 5 8.72 4.05 4.44
N ALA A 6 7.56 4.44 3.91
CA ALA A 6 7.45 5.59 3.01
C ALA A 6 6.42 6.56 3.57
N SER A 7 6.86 7.64 4.22
CA SER A 7 5.92 8.70 4.61
C SER A 7 5.40 9.43 3.36
N VAL A 8 4.08 9.57 3.24
CA VAL A 8 3.43 10.25 2.12
C VAL A 8 2.68 11.47 2.68
N PRO A 9 3.17 12.71 2.53
CA PRO A 9 2.53 13.89 3.14
C PRO A 9 1.07 14.00 2.69
N GLY A 10 0.16 14.47 3.54
CA GLY A 10 -1.28 14.46 3.28
C GLY A 10 -1.76 15.11 1.97
N PRO A 11 -3.06 14.97 1.65
CA PRO A 11 -3.59 15.30 0.32
C PRO A 11 -3.24 16.72 -0.12
N GLY A 12 -2.40 16.84 -1.15
CA GLY A 12 -1.85 18.11 -1.65
C GLY A 12 -0.80 17.93 -2.75
N SER A 13 -0.18 19.02 -3.23
CA SER A 13 0.83 18.99 -4.31
C SER A 13 2.07 18.14 -3.99
N HIS A 14 2.36 17.93 -2.70
CA HIS A 14 3.47 17.10 -2.23
C HIS A 14 3.15 15.59 -2.17
N PHE A 15 1.87 15.21 -2.12
CA PHE A 15 1.41 13.80 -2.09
C PHE A 15 1.89 13.04 -3.35
N ARG A 16 1.72 13.65 -4.53
CA ARG A 16 2.14 13.06 -5.82
C ARG A 16 3.65 12.85 -5.93
N LEU A 17 4.46 13.71 -5.28
CA LEU A 17 5.92 13.58 -5.27
C LEU A 17 6.38 12.41 -4.41
N SER A 18 5.72 12.16 -3.28
CA SER A 18 6.01 11.00 -2.45
C SER A 18 5.55 9.70 -3.09
N LEU A 19 4.40 9.68 -3.76
CA LEU A 19 3.96 8.50 -4.51
C LEU A 19 4.89 8.17 -5.69
N ARG A 20 5.50 9.18 -6.34
CA ARG A 20 6.60 8.94 -7.31
C ARG A 20 7.83 8.29 -6.68
N LYS A 21 8.17 8.64 -5.44
CA LYS A 21 9.26 7.96 -4.71
C LYS A 21 8.93 6.49 -4.46
N ILE A 22 7.66 6.19 -4.16
CA ILE A 22 7.18 4.81 -3.99
C ILE A 22 7.32 4.03 -5.32
N ILE A 23 6.89 4.60 -6.45
CA ILE A 23 7.10 3.96 -7.77
C ILE A 23 8.58 3.68 -8.01
N ASN A 24 9.45 4.69 -7.83
CA ASN A 24 10.88 4.50 -8.06
C ASN A 24 11.47 3.43 -7.13
N PHE A 25 11.00 3.35 -5.89
CA PHE A 25 11.38 2.29 -4.97
C PHE A 25 10.91 0.92 -5.43
N ILE A 26 9.66 0.79 -5.87
CA ILE A 26 9.10 -0.46 -6.41
C ILE A 26 9.92 -0.88 -7.64
N VAL A 27 10.08 0.00 -8.62
CA VAL A 27 10.86 -0.25 -9.85
C VAL A 27 12.32 -0.62 -9.53
N SER A 28 12.93 -0.04 -8.50
CA SER A 28 14.30 -0.37 -8.09
C SER A 28 14.41 -1.75 -7.40
N LYS A 29 13.34 -2.24 -6.77
CA LYS A 29 13.35 -3.46 -5.97
C LYS A 29 12.77 -4.68 -6.68
N PHE A 30 12.06 -4.48 -7.77
CA PHE A 30 11.35 -5.53 -8.49
C PHE A 30 11.69 -5.45 -9.97
N THR A 31 12.03 -6.60 -10.55
CA THR A 31 12.46 -6.73 -11.96
C THR A 31 11.45 -7.49 -12.82
N LYS A 32 10.30 -7.84 -12.26
CA LYS A 32 9.20 -8.60 -12.87
C LYS A 32 7.85 -8.03 -12.43
N MET A 33 6.78 -8.47 -13.06
CA MET A 33 5.41 -8.11 -12.68
C MET A 33 5.17 -8.28 -11.18
N ILE A 34 4.50 -7.32 -10.56
CA ILE A 34 4.23 -7.28 -9.12
C ILE A 34 2.74 -7.13 -8.86
N THR A 35 2.22 -7.95 -7.95
CA THR A 35 0.85 -7.84 -7.46
C THR A 35 0.78 -6.96 -6.20
N ILE A 36 -0.13 -5.99 -6.18
CA ILE A 36 -0.25 -5.01 -5.10
C ILE A 36 -1.68 -5.01 -4.54
N ALA A 37 -1.80 -5.01 -3.21
CA ALA A 37 -3.03 -4.64 -2.51
C ALA A 37 -2.89 -3.23 -1.92
N VAL A 38 -3.94 -2.41 -2.03
CA VAL A 38 -3.97 -1.04 -1.51
C VAL A 38 -4.98 -0.96 -0.37
N ILE A 39 -4.51 -0.63 0.83
CA ILE A 39 -5.29 -0.58 2.06
C ILE A 39 -5.23 0.83 2.62
N ASP A 40 -6.35 1.53 2.59
CA ASP A 40 -6.50 2.93 3.02
C ASP A 40 -8.01 3.17 3.14
N ASP A 41 -8.48 3.81 4.22
CA ASP A 41 -9.91 4.00 4.45
C ASP A 41 -10.51 5.08 3.53
N GLU A 42 -9.69 6.00 3.01
CA GLU A 42 -10.10 7.08 2.12
C GLU A 42 -10.18 6.62 0.64
N PRO A 43 -11.39 6.52 0.04
CA PRO A 43 -11.54 6.02 -1.34
C PRO A 43 -10.78 6.86 -2.38
N LYS A 44 -10.68 8.17 -2.17
CA LYS A 44 -9.96 9.08 -3.08
C LYS A 44 -8.45 8.88 -3.02
N ALA A 45 -7.91 8.56 -1.85
CA ALA A 45 -6.50 8.24 -1.68
C ALA A 45 -6.17 6.96 -2.46
N ARG A 46 -6.99 5.90 -2.28
CA ARG A 46 -6.86 4.65 -3.04
C ARG A 46 -6.91 4.87 -4.55
N GLU A 47 -7.92 5.59 -5.04
CA GLU A 47 -8.05 5.93 -6.47
C GLU A 47 -6.79 6.63 -6.99
N THR A 48 -6.26 7.60 -6.22
CA THR A 48 -5.05 8.34 -6.58
C THR A 48 -3.83 7.43 -6.62
N ILE A 49 -3.68 6.52 -5.66
CA ILE A 49 -2.59 5.55 -5.58
C ILE A 49 -2.64 4.60 -6.78
N VAL A 50 -3.81 4.01 -7.06
CA VAL A 50 -4.01 3.09 -8.20
C VAL A 50 -3.70 3.79 -9.52
N ASN A 51 -4.22 5.00 -9.72
CA ASN A 51 -3.93 5.80 -10.92
C ASN A 51 -2.43 6.09 -11.08
N ILE A 52 -1.71 6.30 -9.97
CA ILE A 52 -0.27 6.54 -10.01
C ILE A 52 0.49 5.23 -10.29
N LEU A 53 0.12 4.11 -9.66
CA LEU A 53 0.69 2.80 -9.94
C LEU A 53 0.52 2.39 -11.41
N ALA A 54 -0.59 2.74 -12.04
CA ALA A 54 -0.84 2.51 -13.47
C ALA A 54 0.12 3.29 -14.40
N LEU A 55 0.78 4.35 -13.91
CA LEU A 55 1.80 5.10 -14.64
C LEU A 55 3.21 4.51 -14.45
N SER A 56 3.35 3.43 -13.68
CA SER A 56 4.63 2.75 -13.46
C SER A 56 5.16 2.16 -14.77
N PRO A 57 6.48 2.25 -15.03
CA PRO A 57 7.09 1.54 -16.15
C PRO A 57 7.19 0.03 -15.92
N LEU A 58 6.98 -0.43 -14.68
CA LEU A 58 6.88 -1.85 -14.33
C LEU A 58 5.42 -2.31 -14.47
N GLU A 59 5.21 -3.55 -14.92
CA GLU A 59 3.89 -4.18 -14.92
C GLU A 59 3.41 -4.38 -13.47
N VAL A 60 2.46 -3.53 -13.04
CA VAL A 60 1.86 -3.56 -11.71
C VAL A 60 0.42 -4.00 -11.86
N ASP A 61 0.04 -5.05 -11.13
CA ASP A 61 -1.33 -5.53 -11.05
C ASP A 61 -1.91 -5.24 -9.66
N VAL A 62 -2.94 -4.39 -9.60
CA VAL A 62 -3.65 -4.10 -8.34
C VAL A 62 -4.70 -5.18 -8.14
N VAL A 63 -4.41 -6.15 -7.27
CA VAL A 63 -5.25 -7.35 -7.07
C VAL A 63 -6.45 -7.10 -6.18
N GLY A 64 -6.52 -5.93 -5.54
CA GLY A 64 -7.68 -5.44 -4.83
C GLY A 64 -7.39 -4.26 -3.91
N GLU A 65 -8.47 -3.74 -3.34
CA GLU A 65 -8.49 -2.61 -2.44
C GLU A 65 -9.33 -2.94 -1.20
N ALA A 66 -8.97 -2.38 -0.05
CA ALA A 66 -9.73 -2.50 1.18
C ALA A 66 -9.62 -1.21 2.02
N GLY A 67 -10.61 -0.97 2.85
CA GLY A 67 -10.71 0.25 3.68
C GLY A 67 -10.74 0.00 5.18
N ASP A 68 -10.63 -1.26 5.60
CA ASP A 68 -10.64 -1.67 7.01
C ASP A 68 -9.78 -2.94 7.20
N LEU A 69 -9.40 -3.25 8.43
CA LEU A 69 -8.55 -4.40 8.77
C LEU A 69 -9.18 -5.70 8.34
N LYS A 70 -10.49 -5.85 8.54
CA LYS A 70 -11.21 -7.09 8.21
C LYS A 70 -11.12 -7.41 6.71
N SER A 71 -11.55 -6.48 5.86
CA SER A 71 -11.51 -6.62 4.40
C SER A 71 -10.07 -6.71 3.89
N ALA A 72 -9.12 -6.00 4.51
CA ALA A 72 -7.71 -6.10 4.19
C ALA A 72 -7.16 -7.51 4.46
N PHE A 73 -7.50 -8.10 5.61
CA PHE A 73 -7.06 -9.44 5.97
C PHE A 73 -7.63 -10.49 5.01
N GLU A 74 -8.93 -10.41 4.69
CA GLU A 74 -9.59 -11.29 3.72
C GLU A 74 -8.96 -11.16 2.32
N LEU A 75 -8.71 -9.93 1.86
CA LEU A 75 -8.10 -9.65 0.57
C LEU A 75 -6.67 -10.23 0.48
N ILE A 76 -5.83 -9.93 1.47
CA ILE A 76 -4.42 -10.34 1.47
C ILE A 76 -4.32 -11.87 1.59
N SER A 77 -5.13 -12.48 2.45
CA SER A 77 -5.18 -13.94 2.60
C SER A 77 -5.68 -14.64 1.33
N GLY A 78 -6.69 -14.06 0.67
CA GLY A 78 -7.31 -14.65 -0.52
C GLY A 78 -6.53 -14.43 -1.81
N LYS A 79 -5.76 -13.33 -1.92
CA LYS A 79 -5.05 -12.96 -3.15
C LYS A 79 -3.54 -13.12 -3.07
N SER A 80 -2.96 -13.24 -1.88
CA SER A 80 -1.51 -13.41 -1.67
C SER A 80 -0.65 -12.39 -2.45
N PRO A 81 -0.87 -11.08 -2.29
CA PRO A 81 -0.13 -10.05 -3.02
C PRO A 81 1.37 -10.07 -2.69
N ASP A 82 2.21 -9.62 -3.62
CA ASP A 82 3.65 -9.46 -3.39
C ASP A 82 3.96 -8.26 -2.48
N LEU A 83 3.15 -7.21 -2.57
CA LEU A 83 3.31 -5.95 -1.85
C LEU A 83 1.95 -5.42 -1.37
N VAL A 84 1.93 -4.90 -0.15
CA VAL A 84 0.78 -4.20 0.44
C VAL A 84 1.19 -2.74 0.66
N LEU A 85 0.44 -1.83 0.08
CA LEU A 85 0.44 -0.41 0.46
C LEU A 85 -0.59 -0.25 1.56
N LEU A 86 -0.15 0.16 2.74
CA LEU A 86 -0.95 0.10 3.97
C LEU A 86 -0.98 1.45 4.69
N ASP A 87 -2.14 2.04 4.85
CA ASP A 87 -2.29 3.16 5.77
C ASP A 87 -2.14 2.69 7.23
N ILE A 88 -1.65 3.60 8.08
CA ILE A 88 -1.43 3.33 9.50
C ILE A 88 -2.74 3.37 10.27
N ASP A 89 -3.60 4.33 9.97
CA ASP A 89 -4.85 4.55 10.69
C ASP A 89 -6.01 3.98 9.86
N LEU A 90 -6.72 3.00 10.41
CA LEU A 90 -7.89 2.39 9.78
C LEU A 90 -9.09 2.48 10.74
N PRO A 91 -10.34 2.42 10.23
CA PRO A 91 -11.53 2.64 11.05
C PRO A 91 -11.72 1.60 12.17
N ASP A 92 -11.16 0.40 12.04
CA ASP A 92 -11.28 -0.72 12.96
C ASP A 92 -9.95 -1.11 13.64
N GLY A 93 -8.91 -0.29 13.51
CA GLY A 93 -7.64 -0.42 14.24
C GLY A 93 -6.45 0.16 13.47
N THR A 94 -5.23 -0.33 13.72
CA THR A 94 -4.04 0.18 13.03
C THR A 94 -3.53 -0.79 11.98
N GLY A 95 -2.81 -0.28 10.97
CA GLY A 95 -2.09 -1.12 10.01
C GLY A 95 -1.11 -2.10 10.69
N PHE A 96 -0.60 -1.79 11.88
CA PHE A 96 0.21 -2.74 12.65
C PHE A 96 -0.62 -3.89 13.23
N ASP A 97 -1.88 -3.64 13.58
CA ASP A 97 -2.79 -4.68 14.04
C ASP A 97 -3.14 -5.64 12.90
N LEU A 98 -3.30 -5.15 11.67
CA LEU A 98 -3.42 -6.00 10.47
C LEU A 98 -2.26 -7.00 10.38
N LEU A 99 -1.02 -6.53 10.56
CA LEU A 99 0.17 -7.37 10.46
C LEU A 99 0.22 -8.46 11.55
N LYS A 100 -0.32 -8.18 12.74
CA LYS A 100 -0.41 -9.16 13.83
C LYS A 100 -1.46 -10.25 13.58
N MET A 101 -2.42 -10.03 12.68
CA MET A 101 -3.42 -11.04 12.31
C MET A 101 -2.82 -12.19 11.49
N PHE A 102 -1.64 -12.01 10.90
CA PHE A 102 -0.95 -13.05 10.14
C PHE A 102 0.08 -13.79 11.00
N GLU A 103 -0.02 -15.13 11.07
CA GLU A 103 1.01 -15.96 11.72
C GLU A 103 2.39 -15.80 11.06
N LYS A 104 2.39 -15.61 9.74
CA LYS A 104 3.60 -15.38 8.94
C LYS A 104 3.31 -14.43 7.79
N ILE A 105 4.10 -13.37 7.69
CA ILE A 105 4.00 -12.38 6.62
C ILE A 105 4.87 -12.82 5.44
N SER A 106 4.25 -13.17 4.32
CA SER A 106 4.89 -13.56 3.06
C SER A 106 5.01 -12.41 2.05
N PHE A 107 4.37 -11.27 2.32
CA PHE A 107 4.34 -10.10 1.45
C PHE A 107 5.27 -8.99 1.96
N LYS A 108 5.62 -8.03 1.10
CA LYS A 108 6.27 -6.78 1.52
C LYS A 108 5.22 -5.76 1.93
N VAL A 109 5.59 -4.83 2.81
CA VAL A 109 4.71 -3.75 3.27
C VAL A 109 5.41 -2.43 3.07
N ILE A 110 4.68 -1.46 2.52
CA ILE A 110 5.04 -0.05 2.52
C ILE A 110 3.90 0.68 3.21
N PHE A 111 4.20 1.29 4.36
CA PHE A 111 3.24 2.16 5.01
C PHE A 111 3.04 3.43 4.19
N ILE A 112 1.80 3.89 4.04
CA ILE A 112 1.42 5.11 3.31
C ILE A 112 0.53 5.96 4.22
N THR A 113 1.11 6.91 4.95
CA THR A 113 0.33 7.76 5.88
C THR A 113 0.48 9.23 5.55
N ALA A 114 -0.67 9.91 5.51
CA ALA A 114 -0.83 11.35 5.39
C ALA A 114 -0.54 12.06 6.73
N HIS A 115 0.71 12.44 6.98
CA HIS A 115 0.99 13.35 8.11
C HIS A 115 0.56 14.77 7.72
N HIS A 116 -0.40 15.35 8.45
CA HIS A 116 -0.60 16.80 8.48
C HIS A 116 0.39 17.35 9.53
N GLU A 117 1.42 18.06 9.07
CA GLU A 117 2.16 18.97 9.96
C GLU A 117 1.32 20.21 10.26
#